data_AF-A0A9D5W7R8-F1
#
_entry.id   AF-A0A9D5W7R8-F1
#
_cell.length_a   1.000
_cell.length_b   1.000
_cell.length_c   1.000
_cell.angle_alpha   90.00
_cell.angle_beta   90.00
_cell.angle_gamma   90.00
#
_symmetry.space_group_name_H-M   'P 1'
#
loop_
_entity.id
_entity.type
_entity.pdbx_description
1 polymer ?
#
loop_
_entity_poly.entity_id
_entity_poly.type
_entity_poly.pdbx_seq_one_letter_code
_entity_poly.pdbx_strand_id
1 'polypeptide(L)'
;MAQGTLKYEYEREASKSGMTSLGGLPLYMGGDCVSDIEKLEGDEGLCRIMRKALKQDLSRKERREIDKRFRKERKRTTPSESVIFRYLSKFHDKGQEKVREAKQAFIPEATENLKALMRINAGLIKFDALKPCEETATREALILTTDL
;
A
#
# COMPACT_ATOMS: atom_id res chain seq x y z
N MET A 1 -37.30 -8.61 4.67
CA MET A 1 -36.90 -7.70 5.77
C MET A 1 -35.82 -6.78 5.23
N ALA A 2 -36.16 -5.50 5.00
CA ALA A 2 -35.30 -4.54 4.33
C ALA A 2 -34.22 -4.01 5.29
N GLN A 3 -32.95 -4.25 4.98
CA GLN A 3 -31.83 -3.58 5.65
C GLN A 3 -31.80 -2.13 5.14
N GLY A 4 -32.05 -1.18 6.04
CA GLY A 4 -32.00 0.25 5.75
C GLY A 4 -30.62 0.64 5.24
N THR A 5 -30.55 1.03 3.98
CA THR A 5 -29.40 1.64 3.34
C THR A 5 -29.11 2.97 4.04
N LEU A 6 -27.95 3.06 4.69
CA LEU A 6 -27.46 4.34 5.21
C LEU A 6 -27.34 5.33 4.04
N LYS A 7 -28.01 6.49 4.15
CA LYS A 7 -27.90 7.61 3.22
C LYS A 7 -26.57 8.32 3.40
N TYR A 8 -25.49 7.71 2.92
CA TYR A 8 -24.23 8.43 2.69
C TYR A 8 -24.00 8.43 1.18
N GLU A 9 -24.19 9.59 0.55
CA GLU A 9 -23.79 9.81 -0.83
C GLU A 9 -22.27 9.94 -0.86
N TYR A 10 -21.61 9.01 -1.53
CA TYR A 10 -20.18 9.09 -1.78
C TYR A 10 -19.97 10.00 -2.99
N GLU A 11 -19.74 11.29 -2.74
CA GLU A 11 -19.21 12.15 -3.79
C GLU A 11 -17.77 11.71 -4.06
N ARG A 12 -17.53 11.11 -5.23
CA ARG A 12 -16.16 10.90 -5.70
C ARG A 12 -15.57 12.25 -6.02
N GLU A 13 -14.73 12.76 -5.13
CA GLU A 13 -13.82 13.83 -5.47
C GLU A 13 -12.85 13.31 -6.53
N ALA A 14 -12.94 13.83 -7.75
CA ALA A 14 -11.95 13.60 -8.79
C ALA A 14 -10.65 14.32 -8.38
N SER A 15 -9.77 13.61 -7.69
CA SER A 15 -8.44 14.12 -7.37
C SER A 15 -7.62 14.22 -8.65
N LYS A 16 -7.12 15.44 -8.94
CA LYS A 16 -6.27 15.74 -10.11
C LYS A 16 -4.85 15.14 -10.03
N SER A 17 -4.54 14.42 -8.97
CA SER A 17 -3.26 13.72 -8.81
C SER A 17 -3.32 12.39 -9.56
N GLY A 18 -2.50 12.25 -10.61
CA GLY A 18 -2.32 11.00 -11.32
C GLY A 18 -2.01 9.87 -10.33
N MET A 19 -2.88 8.85 -10.32
CA MET A 19 -2.77 7.72 -9.42
C MET A 19 -1.39 7.08 -9.60
N THR A 20 -0.54 7.19 -8.58
CA THR A 20 0.80 6.59 -8.66
C THR A 20 0.69 5.09 -8.87
N SER A 21 1.70 4.49 -9.50
CA SER A 21 1.76 3.05 -9.77
C SER A 21 1.56 2.18 -8.53
N LEU A 22 1.82 2.71 -7.32
CA LEU A 22 1.51 2.06 -6.05
C LEU A 22 0.08 2.30 -5.55
N GLY A 23 -0.51 3.47 -5.84
CA GLY A 23 -1.89 3.81 -5.49
C GLY A 23 -2.95 2.98 -6.21
N GLY A 24 -2.60 2.38 -7.36
CA GLY A 24 -3.45 1.44 -8.09
C GLY A 24 -3.39 -0.01 -7.59
N LEU A 25 -2.35 -0.40 -6.84
CA LEU A 25 -2.18 -1.79 -6.36
C LEU A 25 -3.37 -2.30 -5.52
N PRO A 26 -3.97 -1.49 -4.62
CA PRO A 26 -5.17 -1.90 -3.89
C PRO A 26 -6.34 -2.26 -4.83
N LEU A 27 -6.51 -1.54 -5.95
CA LEU A 27 -7.55 -1.86 -6.95
C LEU A 27 -7.27 -3.18 -7.67
N TYR A 28 -6.01 -3.51 -7.93
CA TYR A 28 -5.63 -4.79 -8.52
C TYR A 28 -5.80 -5.98 -7.57
N MET A 29 -5.80 -5.73 -6.26
CA MET A 29 -5.86 -6.76 -5.24
C MET A 29 -7.27 -6.99 -4.69
N GLY A 30 -8.21 -6.09 -4.93
CA GLY A 30 -9.48 -6.02 -4.19
C GLY A 30 -9.30 -5.25 -2.88
N GLY A 31 -8.22 -5.55 -2.14
CA GLY A 31 -7.81 -4.77 -0.96
C GLY A 31 -8.62 -5.11 0.30
N ASP A 32 -9.44 -6.15 0.22
CA ASP A 32 -10.36 -6.55 1.28
C ASP A 32 -9.71 -7.49 2.30
N CYS A 33 -8.61 -8.18 1.93
CA CYS A 33 -8.01 -9.20 2.78
C CYS A 33 -6.48 -9.27 2.71
N VAL A 34 -5.86 -9.67 3.82
CA VAL A 34 -4.40 -9.88 3.93
C VAL A 34 -3.91 -10.96 2.97
N SER A 35 -4.77 -11.91 2.60
CA SER A 35 -4.45 -13.00 1.66
C SER A 35 -4.19 -12.53 0.24
N ASP A 36 -4.61 -11.31 -0.11
CA ASP A 36 -4.28 -10.74 -1.41
C ASP A 36 -2.75 -10.59 -1.61
N ILE A 37 -1.96 -10.61 -0.52
CA ILE A 37 -0.49 -10.64 -0.59
C ILE A 37 0.04 -11.82 -1.41
N GLU A 38 -0.68 -12.94 -1.46
CA GLU A 38 -0.28 -14.11 -2.26
C GLU A 38 -0.41 -13.85 -3.75
N LYS A 39 -1.41 -13.05 -4.16
CA LYS A 39 -1.56 -12.61 -5.56
C LYS A 39 -0.37 -11.75 -5.99
N LEU A 40 0.11 -10.85 -5.12
CA LEU A 40 1.32 -10.06 -5.39
C LEU A 40 2.59 -10.90 -5.45
N GLU A 41 2.68 -11.96 -4.63
CA GLU A 41 3.81 -12.88 -4.69
C GLU A 41 3.83 -13.69 -5.99
N GLY A 42 2.66 -13.95 -6.57
CA GLY A 42 2.53 -14.62 -7.87
C GLY A 42 3.02 -13.80 -9.07
N ASP A 43 3.13 -12.47 -8.92
CA ASP A 43 3.69 -11.60 -9.96
C ASP A 43 5.22 -11.55 -9.86
N GLU A 44 5.88 -12.25 -10.78
CA GLU A 44 7.35 -12.30 -10.87
C GLU A 44 7.97 -10.92 -11.15
N GLY A 45 7.31 -10.11 -11.98
CA GLY A 45 7.78 -8.78 -12.36
C GLY A 45 7.80 -7.84 -11.17
N LEU A 46 6.69 -7.79 -10.43
CA LEU A 46 6.59 -7.04 -9.19
C LEU A 46 7.59 -7.53 -8.15
N CYS A 47 7.70 -8.85 -7.96
CA CYS A 47 8.67 -9.44 -7.04
C CYS A 47 10.11 -9.02 -7.38
N ARG A 48 10.48 -9.00 -8.66
CA ARG A 48 11.81 -8.56 -9.11
C ARG A 48 12.07 -7.09 -8.81
N ILE A 49 11.08 -6.22 -9.06
CA ILE A 49 11.19 -4.78 -8.76
C ILE A 49 11.35 -4.56 -7.25
N MET A 50 10.50 -5.20 -6.44
CA MET A 50 10.54 -5.11 -4.99
C MET A 50 11.90 -5.56 -4.42
N ARG A 51 12.46 -6.67 -4.89
CA ARG A 51 13.81 -7.13 -4.47
C ARG A 51 14.91 -6.12 -4.79
N LYS A 52 14.79 -5.40 -5.91
CA LYS A 52 15.74 -4.35 -6.29
C LYS A 52 15.56 -3.10 -5.43
N ALA A 53 14.32 -2.64 -5.26
CA ALA A 53 13.98 -1.48 -4.45
C ALA A 53 14.49 -1.63 -3.01
N LEU A 54 14.30 -2.81 -2.40
CA LEU A 54 14.81 -3.13 -1.05
C LEU A 54 16.33 -3.01 -0.89
N LYS A 55 17.09 -2.97 -2.00
CA LYS A 55 18.55 -2.89 -1.99
C LYS A 55 19.08 -1.56 -2.53
N GLN A 56 18.24 -0.63 -2.98
CA GLN A 56 18.69 0.57 -3.70
C GLN A 56 19.67 1.40 -2.86
N ASP A 57 19.32 1.71 -1.62
CA ASP A 57 20.11 2.59 -0.76
C ASP A 57 21.22 1.89 0.02
N LEU A 58 21.41 0.59 -0.22
CA LEU A 58 22.40 -0.21 0.50
C LEU A 58 23.73 -0.26 -0.25
N SER A 59 24.81 -0.13 0.52
CA SER A 59 26.17 -0.35 0.06
C SER A 59 26.37 -1.81 -0.38
N ARG A 60 27.44 -2.06 -1.15
CA ARG A 60 27.80 -3.42 -1.59
C ARG A 60 28.00 -4.39 -0.41
N LYS A 61 28.48 -3.89 0.75
CA LYS A 61 28.69 -4.70 1.96
C LYS A 61 27.35 -5.12 2.56
N GLU A 62 26.45 -4.18 2.78
CA GLU A 62 25.12 -4.45 3.35
C GLU A 62 24.27 -5.36 2.45
N ARG A 63 24.33 -5.18 1.13
CA ARG A 63 23.65 -6.07 0.18
C ARG A 63 24.11 -7.53 0.34
N ARG A 64 25.43 -7.75 0.48
CA ARG A 64 26.01 -9.08 0.69
C ARG A 64 25.61 -9.65 2.06
N GLU A 65 25.51 -8.83 3.09
CA GLU A 65 25.05 -9.26 4.42
C GLU A 65 23.60 -9.69 4.41
N ILE A 66 22.71 -8.96 3.72
CA ILE A 66 21.32 -9.35 3.53
C ILE A 66 21.23 -10.69 2.80
N ASP A 67 22.03 -10.89 1.76
CA ASP A 67 22.04 -12.15 1.02
C ASP A 67 22.59 -13.31 1.86
N LYS A 68 23.60 -13.05 2.70
CA LYS A 68 24.18 -14.03 3.64
C LYS A 68 23.27 -14.35 4.83
N ARG A 69 22.37 -13.44 5.21
CA ARG A 69 21.42 -13.65 6.34
C ARG A 69 20.59 -14.91 6.12
N PHE A 70 20.26 -15.21 4.88
CA PHE A 70 19.48 -16.39 4.55
C PHE A 70 20.40 -17.59 4.35
N ARG A 71 20.30 -18.55 5.28
CA ARG A 71 21.02 -19.84 5.18
C ARG A 71 20.65 -20.63 3.93
N LYS A 72 19.42 -20.47 3.44
CA LYS A 72 18.89 -21.05 2.19
C LYS A 72 18.42 -19.93 1.29
N GLU A 73 18.18 -20.21 0.01
CA GLU A 73 17.60 -19.22 -0.89
C GLU A 73 16.27 -18.67 -0.35
N ARG A 74 16.11 -17.35 -0.47
CA ARG A 74 14.89 -16.64 -0.08
C ARG A 74 13.80 -16.98 -1.09
N LYS A 75 12.83 -17.78 -0.67
CA LYS A 75 11.72 -18.23 -1.51
C LYS A 75 10.62 -17.19 -1.75
N ARG A 76 10.47 -16.20 -0.86
CA ARG A 76 9.40 -15.19 -0.93
C ARG A 76 9.91 -13.76 -0.86
N THR A 77 9.34 -12.88 -1.67
CA THR A 77 9.63 -11.45 -1.68
C THR A 77 8.78 -10.71 -0.65
N THR A 78 7.48 -10.97 -0.66
CA THR A 78 6.51 -10.44 0.29
C THR A 78 6.57 -11.19 1.63
N PRO A 79 6.20 -10.54 2.74
CA PRO A 79 5.98 -11.25 4.01
C PRO A 79 4.81 -12.23 3.87
N SER A 80 4.85 -13.33 4.62
CA SER A 80 3.70 -14.25 4.69
C SER A 80 2.55 -13.62 5.46
N GLU A 81 1.33 -14.06 5.18
CA GLU A 81 0.12 -13.59 5.86
C GLU A 81 0.25 -13.68 7.38
N SER A 82 0.73 -14.81 7.89
CA SER A 82 0.94 -15.02 9.33
C SER A 82 1.89 -13.99 9.96
N VAL A 83 2.90 -13.52 9.21
CA VAL A 83 3.82 -12.48 9.67
C VAL A 83 3.12 -11.12 9.66
N ILE A 84 2.29 -10.86 8.65
CA ILE A 84 1.47 -9.64 8.57
C ILE A 84 0.49 -9.59 9.73
N PHE A 85 -0.24 -10.67 10.03
CA PHE A 85 -1.14 -10.72 11.19
C PHE A 85 -0.40 -10.50 12.51
N ARG A 86 0.79 -11.08 12.68
CA ARG A 86 1.64 -10.83 13.85
C ARG A 86 2.13 -9.39 13.94
N TYR A 87 2.28 -8.70 12.81
CA TYR A 87 2.61 -7.29 12.79
C TYR A 87 1.39 -6.43 13.13
N LEU A 88 0.24 -6.70 12.52
CA LEU A 88 -1.02 -5.99 12.72
C LEU A 88 -1.53 -6.14 14.17
N SER A 89 -1.28 -7.27 14.82
CA SER A 89 -1.66 -7.45 16.23
C SER A 89 -0.96 -6.47 17.18
N LYS A 90 0.16 -5.87 16.78
CA LYS A 90 0.84 -4.83 17.57
C LYS A 90 0.10 -3.49 17.59
N PHE A 91 -0.87 -3.30 16.72
CA PHE A 91 -1.70 -2.08 16.67
C PHE A 91 -2.95 -2.20 17.53
N HIS A 92 -3.22 -3.39 18.08
CA HIS A 92 -4.42 -3.67 18.86
C HIS A 92 -4.18 -3.51 20.36
N ASP A 93 -5.06 -2.75 21.03
CA ASP A 93 -5.10 -2.65 22.49
C ASP A 93 -6.26 -3.49 23.04
N LYS A 94 -5.91 -4.59 23.71
CA LYS A 94 -6.87 -5.52 24.32
C LYS A 94 -7.67 -4.90 25.47
N GLY A 95 -7.15 -3.84 26.10
CA GLY A 95 -7.84 -3.12 27.17
C GLY A 95 -9.03 -2.34 26.62
N GLN A 96 -8.83 -1.67 25.48
CA GLN A 96 -9.85 -0.84 24.85
C GLN A 96 -10.90 -1.67 24.12
N GLU A 97 -10.56 -2.84 23.57
CA GLU A 97 -11.56 -3.71 22.93
C GLU A 97 -12.62 -4.20 23.93
N LYS A 98 -12.31 -4.28 25.22
CA LYS A 98 -13.29 -4.66 26.27
C LYS A 98 -14.34 -3.58 26.54
N VAL A 99 -14.02 -2.33 26.22
CA VAL A 99 -14.93 -1.18 26.37
C VAL A 99 -15.94 -1.14 25.23
N ARG A 100 -15.72 -1.92 24.17
CA ARG A 100 -16.60 -1.95 23.02
C ARG A 100 -17.97 -2.54 23.39
N GLU A 101 -18.98 -1.68 23.38
CA GLU A 101 -20.37 -2.10 23.50
C GLU A 101 -20.86 -2.74 22.19
N ALA A 102 -21.66 -3.80 22.33
CA ALA A 102 -22.23 -4.49 21.19
C ALA A 102 -23.14 -3.54 20.38
N LYS A 103 -22.99 -3.54 19.05
CA LYS A 103 -23.77 -2.73 18.09
C LYS A 103 -23.53 -1.22 18.14
N GLN A 104 -22.55 -0.74 18.89
CA GLN A 104 -22.07 0.64 18.77
C GLN A 104 -20.73 0.71 18.01
N ALA A 105 -20.56 1.79 17.25
CA ALA A 105 -19.29 2.11 16.61
C ALA A 105 -18.35 2.66 17.67
N PHE A 106 -17.32 1.89 18.00
CA PHE A 106 -16.27 2.28 18.94
C PHE A 106 -14.96 2.44 18.15
N ILE A 107 -14.35 3.62 18.25
CA ILE A 107 -13.05 3.91 17.65
C ILE A 107 -12.03 3.94 18.80
N PRO A 108 -11.10 2.97 18.88
CA PRO A 108 -10.07 2.95 19.90
C PRO A 108 -9.15 4.18 19.80
N GLU A 109 -8.54 4.54 20.93
CA GLU A 109 -7.46 5.51 20.94
C GLU A 109 -6.25 4.99 20.13
N ALA A 110 -5.59 5.90 19.42
CA ALA A 110 -4.47 5.53 18.59
C ALA A 110 -3.27 5.06 19.43
N THR A 111 -2.90 3.79 19.26
CA THR A 111 -1.67 3.22 19.81
C THR A 111 -0.44 3.97 19.30
N GLU A 112 0.67 3.90 20.02
CA GLU A 112 1.93 4.54 19.59
C GLU A 112 2.37 4.07 18.20
N ASN A 113 2.20 2.78 17.91
CA ASN A 113 2.46 2.19 16.60
C ASN A 113 1.57 2.82 15.51
N LEU A 114 0.28 3.03 15.80
CA LEU A 114 -0.64 3.65 14.86
C LEU A 114 -0.28 5.13 14.63
N LYS A 115 0.05 5.87 15.69
CA LYS A 115 0.53 7.26 15.60
C LYS A 115 1.81 7.34 14.75
N ALA A 116 2.73 6.40 14.90
CA ALA A 116 3.95 6.33 14.08
C ALA A 116 3.63 6.04 12.61
N LEU A 117 2.74 5.09 12.33
CA LEU A 117 2.31 4.75 10.97
C LEU A 117 1.62 5.95 10.28
N MET A 118 0.78 6.70 11.01
CA MET A 118 0.16 7.92 10.49
C MET A 118 1.20 8.96 10.06
N ARG A 119 2.29 9.13 10.84
CA ARG A 119 3.38 10.07 10.48
C ARG A 119 4.10 9.64 9.20
N ILE A 120 4.36 8.35 9.05
CA ILE A 120 4.99 7.81 7.83
C ILE A 120 4.08 8.04 6.62
N ASN A 121 2.79 7.70 6.74
CA ASN A 121 1.82 7.90 5.66
C ASN A 121 1.69 9.38 5.28
N ALA A 122 1.67 10.29 6.27
CA ALA A 122 1.69 11.72 6.00
C ALA A 122 2.96 12.16 5.25
N GLY A 123 4.11 11.59 5.59
CA GLY A 123 5.37 11.81 4.86
C GLY A 123 5.31 11.33 3.41
N LEU A 124 4.76 10.14 3.17
CA LEU A 124 4.61 9.56 1.83
C LEU A 124 3.65 10.38 0.96
N ILE A 125 2.50 10.78 1.50
CA ILE A 125 1.52 11.63 0.80
C ILE A 125 2.16 12.98 0.45
N LYS A 126 2.89 13.58 1.39
CA LYS A 126 3.62 14.83 1.14
C LYS A 126 4.69 14.67 0.05
N PHE A 127 5.45 13.59 0.07
CA PHE A 127 6.45 13.31 -0.96
C PHE A 127 5.81 13.21 -2.35
N ASP A 128 4.62 12.60 -2.44
CA ASP A 128 3.91 12.48 -3.70
C ASP A 128 3.31 13.80 -4.17
N ALA A 129 2.73 14.58 -3.26
CA ALA A 129 2.21 15.91 -3.53
C ALA A 129 3.29 16.93 -3.92
N LEU A 130 4.55 16.67 -3.57
CA LEU A 130 5.70 17.50 -3.93
C LEU A 130 6.23 17.23 -5.35
N LYS A 131 5.75 16.19 -6.04
CA LYS A 131 6.07 16.01 -7.45
C LYS A 131 5.38 17.13 -8.24
N PRO A 132 6.09 17.93 -9.04
CA PRO A 132 5.44 18.90 -9.91
C PRO A 132 4.45 18.16 -10.81
N CYS A 133 3.20 18.62 -10.85
CA CYS A 133 2.29 18.24 -11.93
C CYS A 133 2.93 18.71 -13.23
N GLU A 134 3.53 17.80 -13.98
CA GLU A 134 3.89 18.07 -15.36
C GLU A 134 2.57 18.16 -16.14
N GLU A 135 2.13 19.38 -16.44
CA GLU A 135 0.91 19.66 -17.24
C GLU A 135 1.05 19.23 -18.72
N THR A 136 2.23 18.78 -19.14
CA THR A 136 2.49 18.34 -20.50
C THR A 136 2.09 16.88 -20.67
N ALA A 137 0.82 16.65 -21.00
CA ALA A 137 0.48 15.55 -21.88
C ALA A 137 1.35 15.72 -23.15
N THR A 138 2.31 14.82 -23.38
CA THR A 138 3.06 14.77 -24.64
C THR A 138 2.06 14.53 -25.78
N ARG A 139 1.62 15.62 -26.39
CA ARG A 139 0.97 15.67 -27.71
C ARG A 139 2.00 15.25 -28.76
N GLU A 140 2.33 13.96 -28.82
CA GLU A 140 3.10 13.38 -29.94
C GLU A 140 2.47 12.07 -30.45
N ALA A 141 1.14 12.06 -30.57
CA ALA A 141 0.42 11.01 -31.29
C ALA A 141 -0.56 11.59 -32.33
N LEU A 142 -0.25 12.75 -32.90
CA LEU A 142 -1.11 13.39 -33.90
C LEU A 142 -0.30 14.11 -34.99
N ILE A 143 0.64 13.37 -35.58
CA ILE A 143 1.19 13.62 -36.92
C ILE A 143 1.36 12.20 -37.47
N LEU A 144 0.42 11.65 -38.25
CA LEU A 144 0.51 11.58 -39.71
C LEU A 144 -0.74 10.82 -40.24
N THR A 145 -1.91 11.45 -40.33
CA THR A 145 -2.99 10.98 -41.22
C THR A 145 -3.87 12.16 -41.62
N THR A 146 -3.34 13.09 -42.39
CA THR A 146 -4.10 13.98 -43.28
C THR A 146 -3.07 14.74 -44.11
N ASP A 147 -2.52 14.04 -45.09
CA ASP A 147 -1.97 14.59 -46.33
C ASP A 147 -1.85 13.40 -47.28
N LEU A 148 -2.92 13.18 -48.05
CA LEU A 148 -3.01 12.65 -49.42
C LEU A 148 -4.49 12.45 -49.77
#